data_AF-A0A846QM64-F1
#
_entry.id   AF-A0A846QM64-F1
#
_cell.length_a   1.000
_cell.length_b   1.000
_cell.length_c   1.000
_cell.angle_alpha   90.00
_cell.angle_beta   90.00
_cell.angle_gamma   90.00
#
_symmetry.space_group_name_H-M   'P 1'
#
loop_
_entity.id
_entity.type
_entity.pdbx_description
1 polymer ?
#
loop_
_entity_poly.entity_id
_entity_poly.type
_entity_poly.pdbx_seq_one_letter_code
_entity_poly.pdbx_strand_id
1 'polypeptide(L)'
;MATQWNMELRVRTNCFLGICAVGVLAGLVGGVYGGAPQGLFVSAVMGVFQVLLAGYAGSFAGMIGAGAYMWMRYRKGAEYGADGVLLLSAFGGFLGVVAGLVFAPWADAASWAAVGAFLGGAVAGASAGAAGSLFDLLVLDAMSPEFRHRALARRMPSVRLNPDAMPPQRPPEDDDSSSS
;
A
#
# COMPACT_ATOMS: atom_id res chain seq x y z
N MET A 1 15.73 -10.68 -15.01
CA MET A 1 14.26 -10.61 -14.95
C MET A 1 13.68 -11.60 -13.93
N ALA A 2 14.11 -12.87 -13.91
CA ALA A 2 13.61 -13.86 -12.95
C ALA A 2 13.69 -13.43 -11.46
N THR A 3 14.70 -12.65 -11.07
CA THR A 3 14.86 -12.18 -9.68
C THR A 3 13.84 -11.12 -9.25
N GLN A 4 13.41 -10.23 -10.15
CA GLN A 4 12.43 -9.18 -9.83
C GLN A 4 11.04 -9.78 -9.62
N TRP A 5 10.64 -10.68 -10.50
CA TRP A 5 9.37 -11.42 -10.41
C TRP A 5 9.26 -12.20 -9.09
N ASN A 6 10.33 -12.88 -8.68
CA ASN A 6 10.36 -13.64 -7.43
C ASN A 6 10.21 -12.73 -6.20
N MET A 7 10.76 -11.52 -6.22
CA MET A 7 10.62 -10.57 -5.10
C MET A 7 9.21 -10.01 -5.00
N GLU A 8 8.61 -9.66 -6.14
CA GLU A 8 7.23 -9.20 -6.20
C GLU A 8 6.25 -10.25 -5.66
N LEU A 9 6.38 -11.50 -6.09
CA LEU A 9 5.62 -12.64 -5.55
C LEU A 9 5.81 -12.79 -4.04
N ARG A 10 7.03 -12.59 -3.53
CA ARG A 10 7.32 -12.69 -2.09
C ARG A 10 6.62 -11.60 -1.31
N VAL A 11 6.65 -10.35 -1.79
CA VAL A 11 5.96 -9.23 -1.13
C VAL A 11 4.44 -9.44 -1.16
N ARG A 12 3.87 -9.83 -2.31
CA ARG A 12 2.44 -10.15 -2.43
C ARG A 12 2.02 -11.26 -1.46
N THR A 13 2.81 -12.33 -1.39
CA THR A 13 2.60 -13.45 -0.45
C THR A 13 2.65 -12.97 0.99
N ASN A 14 3.64 -12.15 1.36
CA ASN A 14 3.76 -11.62 2.72
C ASN A 14 2.56 -10.72 3.08
N CYS A 15 2.08 -9.88 2.17
CA CYS A 15 0.90 -9.04 2.39
C CYS A 15 -0.37 -9.89 2.57
N PHE A 16 -0.53 -10.93 1.74
CA PHE A 16 -1.63 -11.87 1.86
C PHE A 16 -1.60 -12.61 3.21
N LEU A 17 -0.43 -13.12 3.62
CA LEU A 17 -0.26 -13.74 4.93
C LEU A 17 -0.54 -12.75 6.07
N GLY A 18 -0.18 -11.48 5.91
CA GLY A 18 -0.51 -10.41 6.85
C GLY A 18 -2.02 -10.23 7.02
N ILE A 19 -2.77 -10.14 5.92
CA ILE A 19 -4.25 -10.09 5.96
C ILE A 19 -4.83 -11.32 6.64
N CYS A 20 -4.34 -12.51 6.30
CA CYS A 20 -4.80 -13.75 6.90
C CYS A 20 -4.53 -13.75 8.42
N ALA A 21 -3.35 -13.31 8.86
CA ALA A 21 -3.04 -13.22 10.28
C ALA A 21 -3.96 -12.24 11.01
N VAL A 22 -4.22 -11.07 10.43
CA VAL A 22 -5.18 -10.08 10.96
C VAL A 22 -6.57 -10.67 11.09
N GLY A 23 -7.07 -11.35 10.05
CA GLY A 23 -8.39 -11.97 10.06
C GLY A 23 -8.51 -13.13 11.05
N VAL A 24 -7.47 -13.96 11.18
CA VAL A 24 -7.42 -15.01 12.21
C VAL A 24 -7.50 -14.40 13.60
N LEU A 25 -6.70 -13.37 13.89
CA LEU A 25 -6.70 -12.71 15.20
C LEU A 25 -8.08 -12.11 15.50
N ALA A 26 -8.67 -11.37 14.55
CA ALA A 26 -9.98 -10.76 14.72
C ALA A 26 -11.08 -11.81 14.95
N GLY A 27 -11.04 -12.91 14.19
CA GLY A 27 -11.97 -14.02 14.32
C GLY A 27 -11.82 -14.79 15.63
N LEU A 28 -10.59 -15.02 16.10
CA LEU A 28 -10.33 -15.65 17.39
C LEU A 28 -10.81 -14.78 18.55
N VAL A 29 -10.50 -13.48 18.53
CA VAL A 29 -10.97 -12.54 19.56
C VAL A 29 -12.50 -12.52 19.58
N GLY A 30 -13.15 -12.37 18.43
CA GLY A 30 -14.62 -12.42 18.34
C GLY A 30 -15.20 -13.75 18.83
N GLY A 31 -14.59 -14.88 18.50
CA GLY A 31 -15.06 -16.21 18.92
C GLY A 31 -14.91 -16.48 20.43
N VAL A 32 -13.79 -16.05 21.04
CA VAL A 32 -13.56 -16.17 22.49
C VAL A 32 -14.56 -15.31 23.26
N TYR A 33 -14.70 -14.04 22.90
CA TYR A 33 -15.53 -13.10 23.64
C TYR A 33 -17.01 -13.14 23.26
N GLY A 34 -17.36 -13.74 22.12
CA GLY A 34 -18.73 -13.98 21.68
C GLY A 34 -19.39 -15.22 22.28
N GLY A 35 -18.70 -15.95 23.18
CA GLY A 35 -19.28 -17.10 23.89
C GLY A 35 -19.34 -18.40 23.09
N ALA A 36 -18.60 -18.52 21.98
CA ALA A 36 -18.54 -19.71 21.15
C ALA A 36 -17.12 -20.34 21.10
N PRO A 37 -16.51 -20.71 22.24
CA PRO A 37 -15.12 -21.18 22.30
C PRO A 37 -14.91 -22.55 21.62
N GLN A 38 -15.98 -23.32 21.39
CA GLN A 38 -15.92 -24.61 20.70
C GLN A 38 -15.78 -24.43 19.17
N GLY A 39 -16.08 -23.23 18.66
CA GLY A 39 -16.06 -22.88 17.24
C GLY A 39 -14.87 -22.01 16.80
N LEU A 40 -13.81 -21.89 17.62
CA LEU A 40 -12.71 -20.94 17.37
C LEU A 40 -12.05 -21.10 15.99
N PHE A 41 -11.92 -22.34 15.51
CA PHE A 41 -11.40 -22.59 14.17
C PHE A 41 -12.30 -21.97 13.10
N VAL A 42 -13.61 -22.15 13.20
CA VAL A 42 -14.60 -21.57 12.28
C VAL A 42 -14.58 -20.04 12.39
N SER A 43 -14.55 -19.50 13.61
CA SER A 43 -14.48 -18.05 13.83
C SER A 43 -13.21 -17.43 13.23
N ALA A 44 -12.05 -18.09 13.37
CA ALA A 44 -10.80 -17.67 12.74
C ALA A 44 -10.90 -17.65 11.22
N VAL A 45 -11.40 -18.72 10.61
CA VAL A 45 -11.59 -18.81 9.15
C VAL A 45 -12.57 -17.74 8.65
N MET A 46 -13.69 -17.55 9.34
CA MET A 46 -14.67 -16.52 9.00
C MET A 46 -14.09 -15.11 9.12
N GLY A 47 -13.27 -14.85 10.14
CA GLY A 47 -12.55 -13.57 10.28
C GLY A 47 -11.62 -13.28 9.10
N VAL A 48 -10.89 -14.29 8.60
CA VAL A 48 -10.07 -14.16 7.37
C VAL A 48 -10.93 -13.78 6.16
N PHE A 49 -12.02 -14.51 5.93
CA PHE A 49 -12.92 -14.21 4.80
C PHE A 49 -13.52 -12.81 4.90
N GLN A 50 -13.94 -12.40 6.10
CA GLN A 50 -14.57 -11.11 6.33
C GLN A 50 -13.60 -9.96 6.02
N VAL A 51 -12.35 -10.03 6.51
CA VAL A 51 -11.31 -9.02 6.25
C VAL A 51 -10.93 -8.98 4.76
N LEU A 52 -10.74 -10.14 4.13
CA LEU A 52 -10.43 -10.23 2.69
C LEU A 52 -11.54 -9.61 1.84
N LEU A 53 -12.79 -10.04 2.06
CA LEU A 53 -13.93 -9.58 1.27
C LEU A 53 -14.15 -8.09 1.46
N ALA A 54 -14.01 -7.58 2.69
CA ALA A 54 -14.14 -6.16 2.97
C ALA A 54 -13.02 -5.34 2.29
N GLY A 55 -11.77 -5.80 2.34
CA GLY A 55 -10.66 -5.15 1.64
C GLY A 55 -10.84 -5.10 0.11
N TYR A 56 -11.30 -6.21 -0.49
CA TYR A 56 -11.64 -6.25 -1.91
C TYR A 56 -12.80 -5.31 -2.27
N ALA A 57 -13.89 -5.35 -1.50
CA ALA A 57 -15.05 -4.49 -1.72
C ALA A 57 -14.68 -3.00 -1.58
N GLY A 58 -13.88 -2.66 -0.57
CA GLY A 58 -13.35 -1.32 -0.37
C GLY A 58 -12.54 -0.86 -1.56
N SER A 59 -11.61 -1.68 -2.02
CA SER A 59 -10.76 -1.37 -3.18
C SER A 59 -11.55 -1.15 -4.46
N PHE A 60 -12.57 -1.98 -4.70
CA PHE A 60 -13.47 -1.80 -5.82
C PHE A 60 -14.25 -0.48 -5.72
N ALA A 61 -14.79 -0.16 -4.54
CA ALA A 61 -15.47 1.11 -4.29
C ALA A 61 -14.54 2.31 -4.49
N GLY A 62 -13.29 2.23 -4.02
CA GLY A 62 -12.26 3.24 -4.20
C GLY A 62 -11.92 3.47 -5.67
N MET A 63 -11.74 2.40 -6.44
CA MET A 63 -11.48 2.47 -7.88
C MET A 63 -12.65 3.12 -8.62
N ILE A 64 -13.89 2.68 -8.37
CA ILE A 64 -15.07 3.30 -8.99
C ILE A 64 -15.17 4.77 -8.63
N GLY A 65 -14.97 5.12 -7.35
CA GLY A 65 -15.03 6.49 -6.86
C GLY A 65 -14.01 7.41 -7.53
N ALA A 66 -12.74 6.98 -7.59
CA ALA A 66 -11.69 7.72 -8.28
C ALA A 66 -11.95 7.83 -9.79
N GLY A 67 -12.49 6.79 -10.40
CA GLY A 67 -12.83 6.79 -11.83
C GLY A 67 -13.95 7.76 -12.16
N ALA A 68 -15.02 7.72 -11.38
CA ALA A 68 -16.11 8.67 -11.49
C ALA A 68 -15.60 10.10 -11.28
N TYR A 69 -14.75 10.32 -10.28
CA TYR A 69 -14.15 11.64 -10.01
C TYR A 69 -13.29 12.14 -11.18
N MET A 70 -12.37 11.32 -11.68
CA MET A 70 -11.48 11.66 -12.80
C MET A 70 -12.26 11.88 -14.10
N TRP A 71 -13.29 11.06 -14.34
CA TRP A 71 -14.17 11.23 -15.49
C TRP A 71 -14.97 12.53 -15.41
N MET A 72 -15.56 12.83 -14.25
CA MET A 72 -16.31 14.08 -14.04
C MET A 72 -15.43 15.32 -14.18
N ARG A 73 -14.21 15.29 -13.64
CA ARG A 73 -13.35 16.48 -13.55
C ARG A 73 -12.46 16.69 -14.77
N TYR A 74 -11.94 15.62 -15.36
CA TYR A 74 -10.93 15.68 -16.42
C TYR A 74 -11.34 14.99 -17.71
N ARG A 75 -12.49 14.28 -17.74
CA ARG A 75 -12.95 13.43 -18.86
C ARG A 75 -11.88 12.45 -19.36
N LYS A 76 -11.04 11.97 -18.46
CA LYS A 76 -10.00 10.96 -18.73
C LYS A 76 -10.36 9.65 -18.06
N GLY A 77 -9.98 8.54 -18.72
CA GLY A 77 -9.95 7.24 -18.08
C GLY A 77 -8.88 7.23 -16.99
N ALA A 78 -9.17 6.61 -15.85
CA ALA A 78 -8.19 6.37 -14.81
C ALA A 78 -7.51 5.01 -15.06
N GLU A 79 -6.19 4.97 -14.96
CA GLU A 79 -5.42 3.74 -14.99
C GLU A 79 -5.27 3.23 -13.55
N TYR A 80 -5.65 1.97 -13.31
CA TYR A 80 -5.60 1.37 -11.98
C TYR A 80 -4.52 0.29 -11.91
N GLY A 81 -3.61 0.43 -10.94
CA GLY A 81 -2.69 -0.64 -10.54
C GLY A 81 -3.29 -1.46 -9.42
N ALA A 82 -3.41 -2.78 -9.62
CA ALA A 82 -4.01 -3.69 -8.64
C ALA A 82 -3.11 -4.00 -7.43
N ASP A 83 -1.82 -3.68 -7.50
CA ASP A 83 -0.83 -4.19 -6.52
C ASP A 83 -0.86 -3.47 -5.17
N GLY A 84 -1.27 -2.20 -5.15
CA GLY A 84 -1.41 -1.42 -3.91
C GLY A 84 -2.59 -1.86 -3.02
N VAL A 85 -3.55 -2.57 -3.61
CA VAL A 85 -4.81 -2.97 -2.95
C VAL A 85 -4.55 -3.91 -1.77
N LEU A 86 -3.73 -4.94 -1.95
CA LEU A 86 -3.46 -5.92 -0.90
C LEU A 86 -2.72 -5.31 0.28
N LEU A 87 -1.74 -4.44 0.01
CA LEU A 87 -0.94 -3.79 1.04
C LEU A 87 -1.80 -2.87 1.93
N LEU A 88 -2.57 -1.96 1.32
CA LEU A 88 -3.37 -1.01 2.08
C LEU A 88 -4.59 -1.66 2.72
N SER A 89 -5.16 -2.71 2.12
CA SER A 89 -6.21 -3.51 2.76
C SER A 89 -5.68 -4.24 4.00
N ALA A 90 -4.44 -4.77 3.95
CA ALA A 90 -3.79 -5.40 5.10
C ALA A 90 -3.61 -4.41 6.25
N PHE A 91 -3.06 -3.23 5.93
CA PHE A 91 -2.80 -2.20 6.93
C PHE A 91 -4.10 -1.61 7.50
N GLY A 92 -5.09 -1.34 6.64
CA GLY A 92 -6.41 -0.91 7.07
C GLY A 92 -7.09 -1.95 7.96
N GLY A 93 -7.02 -3.24 7.60
CA GLY A 93 -7.57 -4.32 8.40
C GLY A 93 -6.93 -4.41 9.79
N PHE A 94 -5.60 -4.28 9.85
CA PHE A 94 -4.87 -4.23 11.12
C PHE A 94 -5.31 -3.05 11.99
N LEU A 95 -5.38 -1.84 11.43
CA LEU A 95 -5.88 -0.67 12.15
C LEU A 95 -7.33 -0.85 12.63
N GLY A 96 -8.15 -1.52 11.83
CA GLY A 96 -9.51 -1.90 12.20
C GLY A 96 -9.55 -2.83 13.41
N VAL A 97 -8.69 -3.84 13.47
CA VAL A 97 -8.55 -4.71 14.67
C VAL A 97 -8.14 -3.89 15.88
N VAL A 98 -7.13 -3.03 15.75
CA VAL A 98 -6.67 -2.18 16.86
C VAL A 98 -7.79 -1.27 17.36
N ALA A 99 -8.52 -0.62 16.45
CA ALA A 99 -9.66 0.22 16.80
C ALA A 99 -10.78 -0.58 17.50
N GLY A 100 -11.08 -1.79 17.02
CA GLY A 100 -12.07 -2.68 17.64
C GLY A 100 -11.68 -3.13 19.05
N LEU A 101 -10.39 -3.39 19.28
CA LEU A 101 -9.88 -3.76 20.61
C LEU A 101 -9.90 -2.59 21.61
N VAL A 102 -9.70 -1.36 21.14
CA VAL A 102 -9.60 -0.16 21.98
C VAL A 102 -10.97 0.46 22.26
N PHE A 103 -11.84 0.54 21.24
CA PHE A 103 -13.05 1.37 21.30
C PHE A 103 -14.36 0.60 21.28
N ALA A 104 -14.34 -0.72 21.07
CA ALA A 104 -15.54 -1.53 20.90
C ALA A 104 -15.55 -2.74 21.85
N PRO A 105 -16.74 -3.34 22.07
CA PRO A 105 -16.83 -4.64 22.70
C PRO A 105 -15.96 -5.63 21.93
N TRP A 106 -15.14 -6.42 22.64
CA TRP A 106 -14.18 -7.32 22.00
C TRP A 106 -14.83 -8.38 21.11
N ALA A 107 -16.11 -8.67 21.32
CA ALA A 107 -16.93 -9.52 20.44
C ALA A 107 -17.04 -8.96 19.00
N ASP A 108 -16.93 -7.64 18.82
CA ASP A 108 -17.07 -6.96 17.53
C ASP A 108 -15.73 -6.74 16.80
N ALA A 109 -14.62 -7.25 17.33
CA ALA A 109 -13.28 -7.04 16.76
C ALA A 109 -13.18 -7.42 15.27
N ALA A 110 -13.88 -8.49 14.85
CA ALA A 110 -13.95 -8.90 13.44
C ALA A 110 -14.66 -7.89 12.54
N SER A 111 -15.74 -7.26 13.03
CA SER A 111 -16.48 -6.23 12.30
C SER A 111 -15.63 -4.97 12.12
N TRP A 112 -14.91 -4.55 13.17
CA TRP A 112 -13.99 -3.42 13.09
C TRP A 112 -12.79 -3.68 12.19
N ALA A 113 -12.24 -4.90 12.22
CA ALA A 113 -11.22 -5.35 11.27
C ALA A 113 -11.71 -5.24 9.83
N ALA A 114 -12.95 -5.66 9.56
CA ALA A 114 -13.55 -5.58 8.24
C ALA A 114 -13.75 -4.12 7.81
N VAL A 115 -14.25 -3.24 8.68
CA VAL A 115 -14.39 -1.80 8.39
C VAL A 115 -13.03 -1.17 8.08
N GLY A 116 -12.01 -1.48 8.88
CA GLY A 116 -10.65 -1.01 8.63
C GLY A 116 -10.11 -1.51 7.29
N ALA A 117 -10.29 -2.80 6.98
CA ALA A 117 -9.86 -3.38 5.70
C ALA A 117 -10.57 -2.73 4.52
N PHE A 118 -11.87 -2.48 4.64
CA PHE A 118 -12.66 -1.77 3.64
C PHE A 118 -12.14 -0.35 3.41
N LEU A 119 -11.91 0.43 4.48
CA LEU A 119 -11.40 1.79 4.35
C LEU A 119 -9.98 1.81 3.77
N GLY A 120 -9.11 0.92 4.23
CA GLY A 120 -7.76 0.76 3.68
C GLY A 120 -7.80 0.41 2.20
N GLY A 121 -8.62 -0.57 1.82
CA GLY A 121 -8.87 -0.92 0.43
C GLY A 121 -9.40 0.25 -0.39
N ALA A 122 -10.38 0.99 0.11
CA ALA A 122 -10.97 2.15 -0.57
C ALA A 122 -9.93 3.24 -0.83
N VAL A 123 -9.07 3.55 0.13
CA VAL A 123 -7.95 4.48 -0.07
C VAL A 123 -6.97 3.93 -1.11
N ALA A 124 -6.67 2.63 -1.07
CA ALA A 124 -5.79 1.99 -2.06
C ALA A 124 -6.34 2.14 -3.48
N GLY A 125 -7.62 1.80 -3.67
CA GLY A 125 -8.31 1.89 -4.95
C GLY A 125 -8.45 3.33 -5.45
N ALA A 126 -8.66 4.29 -4.53
CA ALA A 126 -8.81 5.69 -4.89
C ALA A 126 -7.49 6.37 -5.24
N SER A 127 -6.38 5.92 -4.63
CA SER A 127 -5.05 6.54 -4.75
C SER A 127 -4.27 6.13 -6.01
N ALA A 128 -4.97 5.73 -7.09
CA ALA A 128 -4.41 5.22 -8.35
C ALA A 128 -3.05 5.84 -8.71
N GLY A 129 -1.97 5.07 -8.48
CA GLY A 129 -0.57 5.47 -8.67
C GLY A 129 0.26 5.55 -7.37
N ALA A 130 -0.25 6.19 -6.31
CA ALA A 130 0.50 6.35 -5.06
C ALA A 130 0.68 5.03 -4.31
N ALA A 131 -0.36 4.19 -4.25
CA ALA A 131 -0.24 2.86 -3.63
C ALA A 131 0.72 1.93 -4.42
N GLY A 132 0.75 2.06 -5.75
CA GLY A 132 1.73 1.37 -6.59
C GLY A 132 3.17 1.82 -6.31
N SER A 133 3.38 3.13 -6.09
CA SER A 133 4.69 3.67 -5.73
C SER A 133 5.18 3.20 -4.35
N LEU A 134 4.27 3.05 -3.37
CA LEU A 134 4.60 2.49 -2.07
C LEU A 134 4.97 1.01 -2.17
N PHE A 135 4.24 0.24 -2.98
CA PHE A 135 4.58 -1.16 -3.25
C PHE A 135 5.95 -1.28 -3.94
N ASP A 136 6.22 -0.43 -4.93
CA ASP A 136 7.54 -0.36 -5.59
C ASP A 136 8.66 -0.02 -4.60
N LEU A 137 8.43 0.92 -3.67
CA LEU A 137 9.39 1.25 -2.62
C LEU A 137 9.62 0.09 -1.65
N LEU A 138 8.57 -0.64 -1.28
CA LEU A 138 8.67 -1.86 -0.46
C LEU A 138 9.46 -2.98 -1.17
N VAL A 139 9.21 -3.17 -2.47
CA VAL A 139 9.96 -4.12 -3.29
C VAL A 139 11.43 -3.69 -3.40
N LEU A 140 11.71 -2.40 -3.56
CA LEU A 140 13.07 -1.85 -3.55
C LEU A 140 13.75 -2.02 -2.19
N ASP A 141 13.01 -1.91 -1.08
CA ASP A 141 13.57 -2.11 0.24
C ASP A 141 13.89 -3.58 0.53
N ALA A 142 13.08 -4.51 0.01
CA ALA A 142 13.35 -5.93 0.08
C ALA A 142 14.55 -6.39 -0.79
N MET A 143 15.06 -5.54 -1.69
CA MET A 143 16.28 -5.81 -2.45
C MET A 143 17.53 -5.55 -1.62
N SER A 144 18.55 -6.41 -1.80
CA SER A 144 19.90 -6.13 -1.30
C SER A 144 20.45 -4.82 -1.89
N PRO A 145 21.36 -4.11 -1.19
CA PRO A 145 21.86 -2.79 -1.59
C PRO A 145 22.37 -2.72 -3.03
N GLU A 146 23.09 -3.75 -3.50
CA GLU A 146 23.67 -3.78 -4.85
C GLU A 146 22.62 -3.81 -5.96
N PHE A 147 21.54 -4.60 -5.79
CA PHE A 147 20.45 -4.68 -6.75
C PHE A 147 19.57 -3.43 -6.71
N ARG A 148 19.42 -2.82 -5.53
CA ARG A 148 18.68 -1.56 -5.34
C ARG A 148 19.30 -0.43 -6.17
N HIS A 149 20.61 -0.25 -6.12
CA HIS A 149 21.31 0.77 -6.93
C HIS A 149 21.12 0.55 -8.45
N ARG A 150 21.19 -0.70 -8.92
CA ARG A 150 20.97 -1.01 -10.35
C ARG A 150 19.52 -0.79 -10.77
N ALA A 151 18.56 -1.10 -9.90
CA ALA A 151 17.14 -0.88 -10.16
C ALA A 151 16.78 0.61 -10.19
N LEU A 152 17.31 1.40 -9.24
CA LEU A 152 17.16 2.85 -9.19
C LEU A 152 17.79 3.52 -10.43
N ALA A 153 19.01 3.10 -10.83
CA ALA A 153 19.67 3.61 -12.02
C ALA A 153 18.86 3.34 -13.32
N ARG A 154 18.12 2.23 -13.39
CA ARG A 154 17.22 1.93 -14.52
C ARG A 154 15.90 2.69 -14.49
N ARG A 155 15.43 3.09 -13.30
CA ARG A 155 14.17 3.86 -13.12
C ARG A 155 14.37 5.37 -13.18
N MET A 156 15.60 5.87 -13.12
CA MET A 156 15.95 7.27 -13.38
C MET A 156 16.64 7.54 -14.75
N PRO A 157 16.14 7.08 -15.92
CA PRO A 157 16.72 7.51 -17.20
C PRO A 157 16.45 8.99 -17.52
N SER A 158 15.43 9.59 -16.88
CA SER A 158 14.89 10.93 -17.20
C SER A 158 15.27 12.04 -16.21
N VAL A 159 16.00 11.74 -15.12
CA VAL A 159 16.79 12.76 -14.42
C VAL A 159 18.19 12.80 -15.04
N ARG A 160 18.26 12.73 -16.38
CA ARG A 160 19.25 13.56 -17.05
C ARG A 160 18.80 14.98 -16.73
N LEU A 161 19.42 15.58 -15.71
CA LEU A 161 19.58 17.04 -15.65
C LEU A 161 19.73 17.48 -17.10
N ASN A 162 18.76 18.22 -17.63
CA ASN A 162 18.92 18.82 -18.93
C ASN A 162 20.27 19.58 -18.84
N PRO A 163 21.32 19.19 -19.58
CA PRO A 163 22.60 19.89 -19.49
C PRO A 163 22.42 21.38 -19.83
N ASP A 164 21.35 21.72 -20.55
CA ASP A 164 20.94 23.08 -20.90
C ASP A 164 20.21 23.82 -19.76
N ALA A 165 19.87 23.16 -18.65
CA ALA A 165 19.29 23.77 -17.46
C ALA A 165 20.34 24.11 -16.39
N MET A 166 21.64 23.92 -16.66
CA MET A 166 22.66 24.59 -15.86
C MET A 166 22.50 26.10 -16.04
N PRO A 167 22.28 26.88 -14.98
CA PRO A 167 22.33 28.33 -15.09
C PRO A 167 23.69 28.69 -15.72
N PRO A 168 23.74 29.66 -16.65
CA PRO A 168 24.98 30.03 -17.31
C PRO A 168 26.03 30.28 -16.24
N GLN A 169 27.13 29.52 -16.31
CA GLN A 169 28.27 29.76 -15.44
C GLN A 169 28.63 31.22 -15.61
N ARG A 170 28.51 32.01 -14.54
CA ARG A 170 29.01 33.38 -14.56
C ARG A 170 30.47 33.28 -15.00
N PRO A 171 30.88 34.02 -16.05
CA PRO A 171 32.28 34.06 -16.41
C PRO A 171 33.08 34.44 -15.16
N PRO A 172 34.28 33.89 -14.99
CA PRO A 172 35.15 34.25 -13.88
C PRO A 172 35.25 35.79 -13.86
N GLU A 173 34.88 36.40 -12.75
CA GLU A 173 35.23 37.78 -12.50
C GLU A 173 36.74 37.82 -12.48
N ASP A 174 37.32 38.44 -13.51
CA ASP A 174 38.72 38.79 -13.52
C ASP A 174 38.94 39.70 -12.31
N ASP A 175 39.46 39.11 -11.22
CA ASP A 175 39.96 39.83 -10.07
C ASP A 175 41.17 40.66 -10.56
N ASP A 176 40.86 41.86 -11.05
CA ASP A 176 41.78 42.96 -11.31
C ASP A 176 42.43 43.38 -9.99
N SER A 177 43.36 42.54 -9.52
CA SER A 177 44.30 42.85 -8.46
C SER A 177 45.43 43.71 -9.02
N SER A 178 45.08 44.94 -9.40
CA SER A 178 46.02 46.03 -9.60
C SER A 178 45.87 47.06 -8.47
N SER A 179 46.60 46.83 -7.37
CA SER A 179 47.00 47.88 -6.43
C SER A 179 48.45 47.57 -6.06
N SER A 180 49.39 48.27 -6.72
CA SER A 180 50.07 49.48 -6.25
C SER A 180 51.10 49.18 -5.16
#